data_AF-A0A8J3QFU2-F1
#
_entry.id   AF-A0A8J3QFU2-F1
#
_cell.length_a   1.000
_cell.length_b   1.000
_cell.length_c   1.000
_cell.angle_alpha   90.00
_cell.angle_beta   90.00
_cell.angle_gamma   90.00
#
_symmetry.space_group_name_H-M   'P 1'
#
loop_
_entity.id
_entity.type
_entity.pdbx_description
1 polymer ?
#
loop_
_entity_poly.entity_id
_entity_poly.type
_entity_poly.pdbx_seq_one_letter_code
_entity_poly.pdbx_strand_id
1 'polypeptide(L)'
;MAERAGVNSPKDKEEDRVCKKPEDAAKDAVLVATGDSVTSAYHQTASADSTDCTKNNSAQDARKLPGNDMMFSYAGRYYNMNKNISEYYNFARVGFSTDDIIKAGAAKTDSCANPWNRVKPPLDLADDAVKAAKRAGKKAFFVTTGGINNTNWTTILTQFALCQGLEVLTDAFKATVFSTNQTSFQWWAKQVLPGKPDKIIDNGGGCRATWWVNRGPFWPPLLLNPIRIGIPAYDGPGSGANESALSKQIPGDAKTIVNTMLAAGADKVVWMLYYSIIPATVDLKAAVSDVLGSYPGIKYLKNIVPAIFNLGDASLVPVALVGRIRQLEKDLNDAIKAQLPVNAKLVAQPAPALGAGDIQKTVPMGCPHPNGKGHDKLAAALKAAIGE
;
A
#
# COMPACT_ATOMS: atom_id res chain seq x y z
N MET A 1 21.61 41.13 -21.50
CA MET A 1 20.32 40.52 -21.90
C MET A 1 20.50 39.03 -21.81
N ALA A 2 19.99 38.42 -20.73
CA ALA A 2 20.09 36.98 -20.50
C ALA A 2 18.91 36.29 -21.20
N GLU A 3 19.24 35.35 -22.07
CA GLU A 3 18.29 34.53 -22.82
C GLU A 3 17.53 33.63 -21.84
N ARG A 4 16.19 33.69 -21.91
CA ARG A 4 15.28 32.92 -21.07
C ARG A 4 15.41 31.44 -21.37
N ALA A 5 15.84 30.66 -20.38
CA ALA A 5 15.77 29.22 -20.44
C ALA A 5 14.30 28.77 -20.53
N GLY A 6 13.97 28.15 -21.66
CA GLY A 6 13.21 26.90 -21.70
C GLY A 6 11.72 27.00 -21.40
N VAL A 7 10.94 27.24 -22.44
CA VAL A 7 9.51 26.95 -22.54
C VAL A 7 9.21 25.51 -22.09
N ASN A 8 8.19 25.37 -21.22
CA ASN A 8 7.53 24.11 -20.84
C ASN A 8 7.31 23.20 -22.07
N SER A 9 8.12 22.16 -22.23
CA SER A 9 7.92 21.20 -23.32
C SER A 9 6.82 20.19 -22.97
N PRO A 10 6.04 19.68 -23.95
CA PRO A 10 5.06 18.60 -23.79
C PRO A 10 5.60 17.27 -23.20
N LYS A 11 6.92 17.09 -23.08
CA LYS A 11 7.54 15.83 -22.65
C LYS A 11 7.10 15.36 -21.26
N ASP A 12 6.77 16.27 -20.34
CA ASP A 12 6.45 15.92 -18.95
C ASP A 12 5.14 15.13 -18.78
N LYS A 13 4.27 15.10 -19.80
CA LYS A 13 2.96 14.41 -19.76
C LYS A 13 2.85 13.24 -20.72
N GLU A 14 3.63 13.22 -21.80
CA GLU A 14 3.49 12.21 -22.85
C GLU A 14 3.88 10.80 -22.36
N GLU A 15 4.87 10.69 -21.47
CA GLU A 15 5.29 9.40 -20.91
C GLU A 15 4.23 8.80 -19.99
N ASP A 16 3.43 9.64 -19.31
CA ASP A 16 2.38 9.23 -18.38
C ASP A 16 1.00 9.10 -19.06
N ARG A 17 0.95 9.14 -20.40
CA ARG A 17 -0.27 9.15 -21.20
C ARG A 17 -0.37 7.95 -22.13
N VAL A 18 -1.53 7.31 -22.16
CA VAL A 18 -1.91 6.30 -23.16
C VAL A 18 -3.09 6.81 -23.97
N CYS A 19 -3.11 6.52 -25.27
CA CYS A 19 -4.15 6.95 -26.20
C CYS A 19 -4.82 5.77 -26.90
N LYS A 20 -6.10 5.93 -27.26
CA LYS A 20 -6.82 5.09 -28.22
C LYS A 20 -7.86 5.91 -28.97
N LYS A 21 -8.37 5.35 -30.07
CA LYS A 21 -9.47 5.95 -30.81
C LYS A 21 -10.79 5.65 -30.07
N PRO A 22 -11.63 6.67 -29.79
CA PRO A 22 -12.94 6.43 -29.18
C PRO A 22 -13.88 5.76 -30.19
N GLU A 23 -14.80 4.92 -29.71
CA GLU A 23 -15.85 4.31 -30.55
C GLU A 23 -16.92 5.33 -30.93
N ASP A 24 -17.28 6.22 -30.00
CA ASP A 24 -18.21 7.32 -30.21
C ASP A 24 -17.52 8.65 -29.89
N ALA A 25 -17.21 9.43 -30.91
CA ALA A 25 -16.56 10.72 -30.76
C ALA A 25 -17.41 11.74 -29.98
N ALA A 26 -18.75 11.61 -29.97
CA ALA A 26 -19.62 12.47 -29.18
C ALA A 26 -19.54 12.16 -27.67
N LYS A 27 -18.98 11.00 -27.31
CA LYS A 27 -18.76 10.57 -25.92
C LYS A 27 -17.29 10.64 -25.51
N ASP A 28 -16.45 11.26 -26.33
CA ASP A 28 -15.00 11.30 -26.10
C ASP A 28 -14.66 11.90 -24.73
N ALA A 29 -13.85 11.16 -23.97
CA ALA A 29 -13.46 11.48 -22.61
C ALA A 29 -11.95 11.28 -22.38
N VAL A 30 -11.45 12.00 -21.38
CA VAL A 30 -10.09 11.82 -20.84
C VAL A 30 -10.21 11.34 -19.41
N LEU A 31 -9.48 10.28 -19.06
CA LEU A 31 -9.31 9.81 -17.69
C LEU A 31 -7.97 10.29 -17.14
N VAL A 32 -8.01 10.89 -15.96
CA VAL A 32 -6.82 11.37 -15.27
C VAL A 32 -6.78 10.74 -13.89
N ALA A 33 -5.67 10.08 -13.57
CA ALA A 33 -5.46 9.41 -12.30
C ALA A 33 -4.27 10.02 -11.55
N THR A 34 -4.44 10.25 -10.25
CA THR A 34 -3.37 10.48 -9.28
C THR A 34 -3.57 9.52 -8.12
N GLY A 35 -2.62 9.38 -7.22
CA GLY A 35 -2.85 8.58 -6.03
C GLY A 35 -1.63 7.83 -5.55
N ASP A 36 -1.93 6.90 -4.68
CA ASP A 36 -0.97 6.00 -4.06
C ASP A 36 -0.78 4.70 -4.86
N SER A 37 -0.23 3.69 -4.17
CA SER A 37 0.07 2.35 -4.67
C SER A 37 -1.13 1.59 -5.24
N VAL A 38 -2.37 1.95 -4.90
CA VAL A 38 -3.57 1.30 -5.46
C VAL A 38 -3.88 1.85 -6.85
N THR A 39 -3.76 3.16 -7.05
CA THR A 39 -3.97 3.79 -8.37
C THR A 39 -2.75 3.64 -9.28
N SER A 40 -1.54 3.62 -8.74
CA SER A 40 -0.34 3.31 -9.53
C SER A 40 -0.21 1.82 -9.86
N ALA A 41 -0.95 0.97 -9.14
CA ALA A 41 -0.89 -0.48 -9.19
C ALA A 41 0.49 -1.06 -8.88
N TYR A 42 0.80 -1.14 -7.59
CA TYR A 42 1.90 -1.98 -7.13
C TYR A 42 1.58 -3.46 -7.36
N HIS A 43 2.08 -3.99 -8.47
CA HIS A 43 1.90 -5.38 -8.88
C HIS A 43 3.18 -6.17 -8.65
N GLN A 44 3.19 -7.01 -7.63
CA GLN A 44 4.26 -7.98 -7.39
C GLN A 44 4.02 -9.20 -8.28
N THR A 45 4.90 -9.47 -9.25
CA THR A 45 4.72 -10.64 -10.15
C THR A 45 5.27 -11.94 -9.56
N ALA A 46 5.97 -11.86 -8.42
CA ALA A 46 6.43 -13.00 -7.63
C ALA A 46 6.43 -12.65 -6.13
N SER A 47 6.52 -13.67 -5.27
CA SER A 47 6.85 -13.46 -3.85
C SER A 47 8.26 -12.86 -3.78
N ALA A 48 8.34 -11.58 -3.45
CA ALA A 48 9.59 -10.84 -3.42
C ALA A 48 10.24 -10.83 -2.03
N ASP A 49 11.51 -11.19 -1.95
CA ASP A 49 12.32 -11.22 -0.72
C ASP A 49 12.86 -9.81 -0.31
N SER A 50 12.26 -8.71 -0.79
CA SER A 50 12.85 -7.37 -0.68
C SER A 50 11.80 -6.23 -0.67
N THR A 51 12.12 -5.03 -0.13
CA THR A 51 11.34 -3.78 -0.34
C THR A 51 11.73 -3.07 -1.65
N ASP A 52 12.87 -3.42 -2.22
CA ASP A 52 13.42 -2.87 -3.45
C ASP A 52 12.64 -3.41 -4.65
N CYS A 53 11.74 -2.59 -5.20
CA CYS A 53 10.90 -2.96 -6.34
C CYS A 53 11.70 -3.36 -7.59
N THR A 54 12.97 -2.94 -7.70
CA THR A 54 13.86 -3.35 -8.81
C THR A 54 14.32 -4.80 -8.67
N LYS A 55 14.31 -5.35 -7.46
CA LYS A 55 14.70 -6.74 -7.13
C LYS A 55 13.50 -7.67 -6.93
N ASN A 56 12.30 -7.11 -6.87
CA ASN A 56 11.08 -7.80 -6.44
C ASN A 56 10.24 -8.39 -7.57
N ASN A 57 10.76 -8.45 -8.80
CA ASN A 57 9.96 -8.77 -9.99
C ASN A 57 8.66 -7.94 -10.01
N SER A 58 8.70 -6.67 -9.62
CA SER A 58 7.51 -5.82 -9.70
C SER A 58 7.24 -5.48 -11.16
N ALA A 59 5.98 -5.52 -11.59
CA ALA A 59 5.63 -5.14 -12.95
C ALA A 59 5.96 -3.66 -13.18
N GLN A 60 6.23 -3.33 -14.44
CA GLN A 60 6.43 -1.95 -14.90
C GLN A 60 5.67 -1.78 -16.21
N ASP A 61 5.10 -0.61 -16.43
CA ASP A 61 4.53 -0.25 -17.73
C ASP A 61 5.58 0.35 -18.68
N ALA A 62 5.12 0.94 -19.79
CA ALA A 62 5.97 1.53 -20.83
C ALA A 62 6.92 2.63 -20.32
N ARG A 63 6.65 3.22 -19.14
CA ARG A 63 7.52 4.20 -18.49
C ARG A 63 8.78 3.59 -17.88
N LYS A 64 8.84 2.25 -17.77
CA LYS A 64 9.92 1.50 -17.12
C LYS A 64 10.12 1.92 -15.66
N LEU A 65 9.01 2.06 -14.95
CA LEU A 65 8.97 2.40 -13.51
C LEU A 65 8.56 1.14 -12.73
N PRO A 66 9.51 0.34 -12.19
CA PRO A 66 9.19 -0.83 -11.38
C PRO A 66 8.20 -0.51 -10.26
N GLY A 67 7.18 -1.35 -10.13
CA GLY A 67 6.10 -1.19 -9.17
C GLY A 67 4.98 -0.26 -9.63
N ASN A 68 5.10 0.40 -10.78
CA ASN A 68 4.05 1.27 -11.32
C ASN A 68 3.58 0.70 -12.67
N ASP A 69 2.45 -0.01 -12.66
CA ASP A 69 1.81 -0.56 -13.86
C ASP A 69 0.44 0.09 -14.06
N MET A 70 0.42 1.19 -14.82
CA MET A 70 -0.80 1.98 -14.99
C MET A 70 -1.95 1.18 -15.60
N MET A 71 -1.66 0.16 -16.42
CA MET A 71 -2.67 -0.62 -17.14
C MET A 71 -3.21 -1.77 -16.29
N PHE A 72 -2.42 -2.28 -15.35
CA PHE A 72 -2.89 -3.23 -14.34
C PHE A 72 -3.81 -2.57 -13.30
N SER A 73 -3.62 -1.27 -13.03
CA SER A 73 -4.46 -0.51 -12.10
C SER A 73 -5.94 -0.56 -12.43
N TYR A 74 -6.78 -0.33 -11.42
CA TYR A 74 -8.23 -0.29 -11.62
C TYR A 74 -8.66 0.83 -12.57
N ALA A 75 -7.91 1.95 -12.60
CA ALA A 75 -8.14 3.04 -13.53
C ALA A 75 -7.74 2.65 -14.98
N GLY A 76 -6.62 1.93 -15.15
CA GLY A 76 -6.22 1.38 -16.46
C GLY A 76 -7.17 0.31 -16.98
N ARG A 77 -7.67 -0.56 -16.10
CA ARG A 77 -8.71 -1.54 -16.43
C ARG A 77 -10.02 -0.86 -16.81
N TYR A 78 -10.45 0.17 -16.07
CA TYR A 78 -11.62 0.96 -16.43
C TYR A 78 -11.43 1.68 -17.78
N TYR A 79 -10.26 2.25 -18.05
CA TYR A 79 -9.90 2.80 -19.36
C TYR A 79 -10.05 1.75 -20.47
N ASN A 80 -9.61 0.51 -20.27
CA ASN A 80 -9.80 -0.56 -21.25
C ASN A 80 -11.27 -0.95 -21.43
N MET A 81 -12.05 -0.99 -20.33
CA MET A 81 -13.48 -1.29 -20.35
C MET A 81 -14.32 -0.21 -21.02
N ASN A 82 -13.96 1.07 -20.87
CA ASN A 82 -14.69 2.20 -21.44
C ASN A 82 -14.10 2.60 -22.81
N LYS A 83 -14.80 2.23 -23.87
CA LYS A 83 -14.41 2.47 -25.27
C LYS A 83 -14.44 3.94 -25.70
N ASN A 84 -15.02 4.84 -24.90
CA ASN A 84 -15.12 6.26 -25.23
C ASN A 84 -14.09 7.15 -24.52
N ILE A 85 -13.23 6.56 -23.68
CA ILE A 85 -12.09 7.30 -23.14
C ILE A 85 -10.95 7.23 -24.17
N SER A 86 -10.60 8.35 -24.80
CA SER A 86 -9.52 8.39 -25.80
C SER A 86 -8.13 8.57 -25.20
N GLU A 87 -8.04 9.13 -24.00
CA GLU A 87 -6.77 9.42 -23.34
C GLU A 87 -6.83 9.03 -21.86
N TYR A 88 -5.75 8.40 -21.38
CA TYR A 88 -5.58 8.06 -19.99
C TYR A 88 -4.22 8.58 -19.49
N TYR A 89 -4.25 9.45 -18.49
CA TYR A 89 -3.07 9.95 -17.78
C TYR A 89 -2.98 9.29 -16.41
N ASN A 90 -1.82 8.75 -16.04
CA ASN A 90 -1.59 8.22 -14.70
C ASN A 90 -0.37 8.84 -14.03
N PHE A 91 -0.62 9.78 -13.13
CA PHE A 91 0.37 10.46 -12.30
C PHE A 91 0.49 9.87 -10.90
N ALA A 92 -0.17 8.74 -10.62
CA ALA A 92 -0.03 8.05 -9.34
C ALA A 92 1.36 7.40 -9.20
N ARG A 93 1.81 7.25 -7.95
CA ARG A 93 3.09 6.62 -7.62
C ARG A 93 2.96 5.75 -6.38
N VAL A 94 3.69 4.63 -6.37
CA VAL A 94 3.74 3.72 -5.21
C VAL A 94 4.27 4.46 -3.99
N GLY A 95 3.56 4.40 -2.88
CA GLY A 95 4.02 4.97 -1.61
C GLY A 95 3.87 6.49 -1.49
N PHE A 96 3.32 7.18 -2.49
CA PHE A 96 2.99 8.59 -2.34
C PHE A 96 1.86 8.77 -1.32
N SER A 97 2.07 9.70 -0.39
CA SER A 97 1.04 10.22 0.51
C SER A 97 0.12 11.21 -0.21
N THR A 98 -0.97 11.65 0.43
CA THR A 98 -1.79 12.75 -0.12
C THR A 98 -1.00 14.05 -0.21
N ASP A 99 -0.06 14.27 0.70
CA ASP A 99 0.85 15.42 0.67
C ASP A 99 1.75 15.37 -0.56
N ASP A 100 2.30 14.19 -0.88
CA ASP A 100 3.12 13.99 -2.08
C ASP A 100 2.33 14.20 -3.37
N ILE A 101 1.05 13.82 -3.43
CA ILE A 101 0.20 14.12 -4.59
C ILE A 101 0.14 15.63 -4.85
N ILE A 102 0.11 16.44 -3.79
CA ILE A 102 0.01 17.90 -3.86
C ILE A 102 1.38 18.55 -4.08
N LYS A 103 2.46 18.01 -3.49
CA LYS A 103 3.73 18.74 -3.32
C LYS A 103 4.97 18.04 -3.86
N ALA A 104 4.89 16.81 -4.36
CA ALA A 104 6.07 16.08 -4.83
C ALA A 104 6.83 16.88 -5.90
N GLY A 105 8.06 17.29 -5.56
CA GLY A 105 8.98 17.94 -6.47
C GLY A 105 9.83 16.94 -7.25
N ALA A 106 10.60 17.43 -8.23
CA ALA A 106 11.39 16.60 -9.15
C ALA A 106 12.32 15.58 -8.45
N ALA A 107 12.88 15.94 -7.30
CA ALA A 107 13.78 15.10 -6.52
C ALA A 107 13.08 14.05 -5.63
N LYS A 108 11.75 14.12 -5.50
CA LYS A 108 10.99 13.14 -4.71
C LYS A 108 11.07 11.78 -5.40
N THR A 109 11.39 10.74 -4.64
CA THR A 109 11.29 9.36 -5.10
C THR A 109 10.04 8.70 -4.52
N ASP A 110 9.48 7.76 -5.26
CA ASP A 110 8.44 6.86 -4.77
C ASP A 110 9.05 5.76 -3.88
N SER A 111 8.22 4.90 -3.27
CA SER A 111 8.72 3.81 -2.40
C SER A 111 9.53 2.75 -3.14
N CYS A 112 9.45 2.74 -4.47
CA CYS A 112 10.23 1.89 -5.35
C CYS A 112 11.53 2.56 -5.84
N ALA A 113 11.90 3.70 -5.23
CA ALA A 113 13.04 4.53 -5.59
C ALA A 113 12.97 5.10 -7.02
N ASN A 114 11.80 5.10 -7.66
CA ASN A 114 11.62 5.79 -8.92
C ASN A 114 11.56 7.29 -8.66
N PRO A 115 12.43 8.10 -9.28
CA PRO A 115 12.35 9.54 -9.16
C PRO A 115 11.10 10.08 -9.88
N TRP A 116 10.44 11.06 -9.28
CA TRP A 116 9.31 11.75 -9.90
C TRP A 116 9.73 12.46 -11.18
N ASN A 117 10.90 13.11 -11.18
CA ASN A 117 11.52 13.71 -12.37
C ASN A 117 10.65 14.73 -13.14
N ARG A 118 9.56 15.24 -12.55
CA ARG A 118 8.79 16.36 -13.11
C ARG A 118 8.90 17.59 -12.24
N VAL A 119 8.85 18.76 -12.89
CA VAL A 119 8.88 20.06 -12.20
C VAL A 119 7.59 20.28 -11.42
N LYS A 120 6.45 19.84 -11.96
CA LYS A 120 5.13 19.99 -11.35
C LYS A 120 4.77 18.76 -10.51
N PRO A 121 4.07 18.93 -9.38
CA PRO A 121 3.52 17.81 -8.62
C PRO A 121 2.43 17.05 -9.40
N PRO A 122 2.10 15.81 -8.99
CA PRO A 122 1.05 15.01 -9.62
C PRO A 122 -0.30 15.74 -9.77
N LEU A 123 -0.73 16.48 -8.74
CA LEU A 123 -1.99 17.22 -8.76
C LEU A 123 -2.02 18.31 -9.84
N ASP A 124 -0.92 19.04 -10.01
CA ASP A 124 -0.82 20.12 -11.01
C ASP A 124 -0.79 19.57 -12.44
N LEU A 125 -0.14 18.42 -12.65
CA LEU A 125 -0.18 17.73 -13.94
C LEU A 125 -1.60 17.24 -14.25
N ALA A 126 -2.32 16.75 -13.24
CA ALA A 126 -3.71 16.34 -13.37
C ALA A 126 -4.63 17.53 -13.70
N ASP A 127 -4.48 18.65 -12.99
CA ASP A 127 -5.21 19.89 -13.24
C ASP A 127 -5.02 20.36 -14.69
N ASP A 128 -3.78 20.41 -15.16
CA ASP A 128 -3.49 20.79 -16.54
C ASP A 128 -4.13 19.83 -17.56
N ALA A 129 -4.10 18.51 -17.30
CA ALA A 129 -4.66 17.49 -18.20
C ALA A 129 -6.19 17.61 -18.29
N VAL A 130 -6.86 17.81 -17.16
CA VAL A 130 -8.31 18.07 -17.11
C VAL A 130 -8.64 19.35 -17.88
N LYS A 131 -7.94 20.46 -17.61
CA LYS A 131 -8.15 21.73 -18.33
C LYS A 131 -7.91 21.59 -19.83
N ALA A 132 -6.90 20.82 -20.25
CA ALA A 132 -6.63 20.55 -21.65
C ALA A 132 -7.77 19.77 -22.31
N ALA A 133 -8.29 18.73 -21.65
CA ALA A 133 -9.44 17.96 -22.13
C ALA A 133 -10.67 18.85 -22.32
N LYS A 134 -10.96 19.74 -21.35
CA LYS A 134 -12.08 20.68 -21.44
C LYS A 134 -11.91 21.68 -22.59
N ARG A 135 -10.70 22.22 -22.80
CA ARG A 135 -10.41 23.10 -23.95
C ARG A 135 -10.60 22.39 -25.30
N ALA A 136 -10.37 21.09 -25.35
CA ALA A 136 -10.60 20.26 -26.54
C ALA A 136 -12.07 19.81 -26.71
N GLY A 137 -12.99 20.26 -25.84
CA GLY A 137 -14.40 19.88 -25.90
C GLY A 137 -14.71 18.48 -25.39
N LYS A 138 -13.77 17.80 -24.73
CA LYS A 138 -13.94 16.44 -24.21
C LYS A 138 -14.57 16.42 -22.81
N LYS A 139 -15.11 15.27 -22.42
CA LYS A 139 -15.35 14.98 -21.00
C LYS A 139 -14.01 14.75 -20.28
N ALA A 140 -13.96 15.05 -18.98
CA ALA A 140 -12.80 14.80 -18.13
C ALA A 140 -13.22 14.11 -16.84
N PHE A 141 -12.71 12.90 -16.63
CA PHE A 141 -12.89 12.13 -15.41
C PHE A 141 -11.59 12.14 -14.61
N PHE A 142 -11.68 12.46 -13.34
CA PHE A 142 -10.57 12.37 -12.40
C PHE A 142 -10.84 11.26 -11.40
N VAL A 143 -9.80 10.47 -11.10
CA VAL A 143 -9.85 9.43 -10.08
C VAL A 143 -8.61 9.47 -9.19
N THR A 144 -8.79 9.21 -7.91
CA THR A 144 -7.69 9.12 -6.95
C THR A 144 -7.94 8.14 -5.80
N THR A 145 -6.86 7.72 -5.16
CA THR A 145 -6.78 7.07 -3.84
C THR A 145 -5.68 7.74 -3.04
N GLY A 146 -5.81 7.79 -1.72
CA GLY A 146 -4.76 8.35 -0.86
C GLY A 146 -5.16 8.40 0.60
N GLY A 147 -4.16 8.48 1.47
CA GLY A 147 -4.32 8.62 2.93
C GLY A 147 -3.59 7.55 3.73
N ILE A 148 -3.54 6.29 3.26
CA ILE A 148 -2.88 5.21 4.02
C ILE A 148 -1.37 5.43 4.13
N ASN A 149 -0.73 5.99 3.10
CA ASN A 149 0.70 6.30 3.09
C ASN A 149 1.06 7.55 3.92
N ASN A 150 0.07 8.30 4.41
CA ASN A 150 0.32 9.35 5.40
C ASN A 150 0.56 8.76 6.80
N THR A 151 0.25 7.47 6.97
CA THR A 151 0.34 6.72 8.23
C THR A 151 1.49 5.72 8.19
N ASN A 152 1.80 5.10 9.32
CA ASN A 152 2.77 4.02 9.46
C ASN A 152 2.19 2.62 9.20
N TRP A 153 1.02 2.51 8.55
CA TRP A 153 0.31 1.25 8.33
C TRP A 153 1.18 0.16 7.70
N THR A 154 1.91 0.50 6.63
CA THR A 154 2.82 -0.46 5.96
C THR A 154 3.88 -0.99 6.92
N THR A 155 4.44 -0.14 7.78
CA THR A 155 5.40 -0.58 8.81
C THR A 155 4.75 -1.57 9.78
N ILE A 156 3.54 -1.29 10.27
CA ILE A 156 2.82 -2.18 11.18
C ILE A 156 2.60 -3.55 10.54
N LEU A 157 2.11 -3.59 9.31
CA LEU A 157 1.84 -4.85 8.60
C LEU A 157 3.11 -5.66 8.38
N THR A 158 4.23 -4.99 8.05
CA THR A 158 5.52 -5.65 7.93
C THR A 158 5.97 -6.28 9.24
N GLN A 159 5.83 -5.57 10.35
CA GLN A 159 6.21 -6.12 11.65
C GLN A 159 5.28 -7.24 12.11
N PHE A 160 3.99 -7.22 11.74
CA PHE A 160 3.11 -8.37 11.95
C PHE A 160 3.54 -9.60 11.17
N ALA A 161 3.86 -9.45 9.88
CA ALA A 161 4.36 -10.56 9.06
C ALA A 161 5.63 -11.18 9.66
N LEU A 162 6.60 -10.34 10.05
CA LEU A 162 7.83 -10.82 10.67
C LEU A 162 7.58 -11.50 12.02
N CYS A 163 6.64 -11.00 12.82
CA CYS A 163 6.27 -11.65 14.07
C CYS A 163 5.61 -13.02 13.87
N GLN A 164 4.76 -13.18 12.85
CA GLN A 164 4.22 -14.50 12.48
C GLN A 164 5.32 -15.44 11.99
N GLY A 165 6.26 -14.94 11.18
CA GLY A 165 7.44 -15.71 10.79
C GLY A 165 8.25 -16.19 12.00
N LEU A 166 8.44 -15.32 13.00
CA LEU A 166 9.15 -15.67 14.23
C LEU A 166 8.38 -16.70 15.10
N GLU A 167 7.05 -16.60 15.16
CA GLU A 167 6.18 -17.56 15.86
C GLU A 167 6.35 -18.96 15.26
N VAL A 168 6.16 -19.07 13.95
CA VAL A 168 6.26 -20.33 13.21
C VAL A 168 7.67 -20.92 13.30
N LEU A 169 8.70 -20.08 13.21
CA LEU A 169 10.09 -20.52 13.39
C LEU A 169 10.31 -21.08 14.80
N THR A 170 9.74 -20.44 15.81
CA THR A 170 9.85 -20.89 17.20
C THR A 170 9.17 -22.23 17.43
N ASP A 171 7.97 -22.43 16.85
CA ASP A 171 7.24 -23.69 16.92
C ASP A 171 7.96 -24.81 16.18
N ALA A 172 8.53 -24.52 15.00
CA ALA A 172 9.31 -25.49 14.26
C ALA A 172 10.56 -25.93 15.06
N PHE A 173 11.25 -24.99 15.72
CA PHE A 173 12.38 -25.32 16.60
C PHE A 173 11.97 -26.13 17.82
N LYS A 174 10.82 -25.83 18.42
CA LYS A 174 10.25 -26.60 19.53
C LYS A 174 9.94 -28.05 19.14
N ALA A 175 9.60 -28.28 17.88
CA ALA A 175 9.30 -29.62 17.37
C ALA A 175 10.55 -30.42 16.98
N THR A 176 11.67 -29.76 16.63
CA THR A 176 12.79 -30.41 15.93
C THR A 176 14.15 -30.28 16.60
N VAL A 177 14.41 -29.20 17.35
CA VAL A 177 15.77 -28.87 17.83
C VAL A 177 15.82 -28.72 19.36
N PHE A 178 14.80 -28.10 19.95
CA PHE A 178 14.75 -27.80 21.37
C PHE A 178 13.55 -28.51 22.01
N SER A 179 13.67 -28.92 23.27
CA SER A 179 12.51 -29.46 24.01
C SER A 179 11.48 -28.35 24.31
N THR A 180 10.24 -28.73 24.62
CA THR A 180 9.11 -27.83 24.92
C THR A 180 9.44 -26.75 25.96
N ASN A 181 10.31 -27.05 26.92
CA ASN A 181 10.69 -26.15 28.01
C ASN A 181 11.88 -25.24 27.64
N GLN A 182 12.43 -25.41 26.44
CA GLN A 182 13.60 -24.71 25.93
C GLN A 182 13.28 -23.67 24.84
N THR A 183 12.00 -23.44 24.57
CA THR A 183 11.56 -22.38 23.65
C THR A 183 10.43 -21.58 24.27
N SER A 184 10.36 -20.29 23.97
CA SER A 184 9.17 -19.49 24.26
C SER A 184 8.97 -18.44 23.19
N PHE A 185 7.71 -18.21 22.83
CA PHE A 185 7.28 -17.14 21.96
C PHE A 185 6.15 -16.37 22.64
N GLN A 186 6.18 -15.04 22.58
CA GLN A 186 5.18 -14.19 23.22
C GLN A 186 4.92 -12.95 22.38
N TRP A 187 3.64 -12.68 22.14
CA TRP A 187 3.13 -11.37 21.75
C TRP A 187 3.01 -10.46 22.98
N TRP A 188 3.37 -9.19 22.84
CA TRP A 188 3.26 -8.22 23.92
C TRP A 188 2.83 -6.85 23.39
N ALA A 189 2.01 -6.13 24.16
CA ALA A 189 1.67 -4.74 23.93
C ALA A 189 2.41 -3.86 24.95
N LYS A 190 2.87 -2.66 24.53
CA LYS A 190 3.45 -1.69 25.47
C LYS A 190 2.40 -1.31 26.51
N GLN A 191 2.85 -1.11 27.75
CA GLN A 191 2.02 -0.64 28.89
C GLN A 191 0.86 -1.58 29.28
N VAL A 192 0.87 -2.83 28.81
CA VAL A 192 -0.12 -3.86 29.14
C VAL A 192 0.60 -5.14 29.56
N LEU A 193 -0.01 -5.93 30.46
CA LEU A 193 0.51 -7.25 30.85
C LEU A 193 0.71 -8.17 29.62
N PRO A 194 1.66 -9.13 29.67
CA PRO A 194 1.89 -10.10 28.57
C PRO A 194 0.61 -10.81 28.12
N GLY A 195 0.48 -11.13 26.83
CA GLY A 195 -0.65 -11.90 26.30
C GLY A 195 -1.88 -11.10 25.85
N LYS A 196 -1.76 -9.78 25.66
CA LYS A 196 -2.81 -8.91 25.10
C LYS A 196 -2.47 -8.39 23.69
N PRO A 197 -2.51 -9.24 22.65
CA PRO A 197 -2.20 -8.82 21.29
C PRO A 197 -3.20 -7.79 20.73
N ASP A 198 -4.40 -7.71 21.30
CA ASP A 198 -5.49 -6.80 20.90
C ASP A 198 -5.16 -5.31 21.09
N LYS A 199 -4.15 -4.97 21.91
CA LYS A 199 -3.72 -3.59 22.19
C LYS A 199 -2.45 -3.16 21.46
N ILE A 200 -1.84 -4.03 20.67
CA ILE A 200 -0.58 -3.73 19.97
C ILE A 200 -0.76 -2.57 18.98
N ILE A 201 -1.89 -2.53 18.27
CA ILE A 201 -2.18 -1.47 17.31
C ILE A 201 -2.30 -0.09 17.98
N ASP A 202 -2.90 -0.02 19.17
CA ASP A 202 -3.15 1.26 19.85
C ASP A 202 -1.93 1.76 20.62
N ASN A 203 -1.16 0.85 21.26
CA ASN A 203 -0.08 1.22 22.18
C ASN A 203 1.32 0.93 21.62
N GLY A 204 1.41 0.25 20.49
CA GLY A 204 2.63 -0.43 20.05
C GLY A 204 2.93 -1.65 20.92
N GLY A 205 4.03 -2.34 20.61
CA GLY A 205 4.36 -3.60 21.24
C GLY A 205 5.34 -4.40 20.41
N GLY A 206 5.06 -5.68 20.23
CA GLY A 206 5.88 -6.55 19.42
C GLY A 206 5.63 -8.04 19.69
N CYS A 207 6.60 -8.82 19.24
CA CYS A 207 6.76 -10.20 19.64
C CYS A 207 8.19 -10.46 20.09
N ARG A 208 8.37 -11.54 20.85
CA ARG A 208 9.67 -12.01 21.33
C ARG A 208 9.75 -13.51 21.23
N ALA A 209 10.88 -14.01 20.77
CA ALA A 209 11.27 -15.42 20.90
C ALA A 209 12.51 -15.57 21.79
N THR A 210 12.55 -16.65 22.56
CA THR A 210 13.72 -17.09 23.33
C THR A 210 13.95 -18.56 23.11
N TRP A 211 15.20 -18.95 22.92
CA TRP A 211 15.62 -20.34 22.83
C TRP A 211 16.77 -20.61 23.79
N TRP A 212 16.75 -21.77 24.44
CA TRP A 212 17.74 -22.16 25.43
C TRP A 212 18.43 -23.45 24.96
N VAL A 213 19.77 -23.45 24.89
CA VAL A 213 20.55 -24.66 24.62
C VAL A 213 20.99 -25.25 25.95
N ASN A 214 20.60 -26.49 26.22
CA ASN A 214 21.09 -27.19 27.41
C ASN A 214 22.53 -27.68 27.16
N ARG A 215 23.48 -27.24 27.97
CA ARG A 215 24.91 -27.57 27.81
C ARG A 215 25.37 -28.75 28.67
N GLY A 216 24.42 -29.46 29.28
CA GLY A 216 24.67 -30.58 30.19
C GLY A 216 24.40 -30.23 31.66
N PRO A 217 24.45 -31.22 32.57
CA PRO A 217 23.98 -31.07 33.95
C PRO A 217 24.81 -30.10 34.81
N PHE A 218 26.03 -29.76 34.37
CA PHE A 218 26.97 -28.93 35.12
C PHE A 218 27.11 -27.50 34.60
N TRP A 219 26.38 -27.15 33.53
CA TRP A 219 26.46 -25.83 32.90
C TRP A 219 25.07 -25.19 32.84
N PRO A 220 24.93 -23.89 33.16
CA PRO A 220 23.66 -23.21 33.01
C PRO A 220 23.22 -23.25 31.53
N PRO A 221 21.91 -23.33 31.25
CA PRO A 221 21.39 -23.25 29.90
C PRO A 221 21.90 -21.98 29.22
N LEU A 222 22.42 -22.11 28.01
CA LEU A 222 22.84 -20.96 27.22
C LEU A 222 21.60 -20.38 26.55
N LEU A 223 21.21 -19.17 26.98
CA LEU A 223 20.20 -18.39 26.29
C LEU A 223 20.78 -17.94 24.94
N LEU A 224 20.18 -18.36 23.84
CA LEU A 224 20.39 -17.69 22.56
C LEU A 224 19.77 -16.30 22.66
N ASN A 225 20.49 -15.28 22.18
CA ASN A 225 20.05 -13.89 22.27
C ASN A 225 18.58 -13.77 21.84
N PRO A 226 17.70 -13.23 22.71
CA PRO A 226 16.27 -13.17 22.42
C PRO A 226 16.04 -12.31 21.19
N ILE A 227 15.29 -12.84 20.23
CA ILE A 227 14.84 -12.04 19.09
C ILE A 227 13.61 -11.26 19.53
N ARG A 228 13.62 -9.96 19.24
CA ARG A 228 12.52 -9.05 19.52
C ARG A 228 12.22 -8.26 18.26
N ILE A 229 10.95 -8.25 17.89
CA ILE A 229 10.45 -7.51 16.73
C ILE A 229 9.45 -6.52 17.28
N GLY A 230 9.73 -5.23 17.08
CA GLY A 230 8.92 -4.13 17.61
C GLY A 230 7.85 -3.71 16.61
N ILE A 231 6.62 -3.56 17.08
CA ILE A 231 5.50 -3.05 16.28
C ILE A 231 5.16 -1.66 16.82
N PRO A 232 5.22 -0.59 15.99
CA PRO A 232 4.83 0.75 16.43
C PRO A 232 3.32 0.83 16.65
N ALA A 233 2.87 1.81 17.44
CA ALA A 233 1.46 2.17 17.52
C ALA A 233 1.01 2.78 16.19
N TYR A 234 -0.23 2.54 15.78
CA TYR A 234 -0.80 3.20 14.61
C TYR A 234 -0.89 4.70 14.83
N ASP A 235 -0.50 5.47 13.80
CA ASP A 235 -0.40 6.93 13.86
C ASP A 235 -1.37 7.65 12.90
N GLY A 236 -2.37 6.94 12.38
CA GLY A 236 -3.39 7.48 11.49
C GLY A 236 -4.72 7.79 12.18
N PRO A 237 -5.74 8.22 11.40
CA PRO A 237 -7.05 8.60 11.94
C PRO A 237 -7.65 7.54 12.87
N GLY A 238 -8.16 7.97 14.02
CA GLY A 238 -8.76 7.06 15.01
C GLY A 238 -7.77 6.45 16.00
N SER A 239 -6.47 6.81 15.92
CA SER A 239 -5.45 6.46 16.92
C SER A 239 -5.41 7.41 18.12
N GLY A 240 -6.15 8.51 18.08
CA GLY A 240 -6.23 9.48 19.17
C GLY A 240 -4.93 10.27 19.32
N ALA A 241 -4.24 10.12 20.46
CA ALA A 241 -3.04 10.89 20.77
C ALA A 241 -1.82 10.54 19.89
N ASN A 242 -1.85 9.41 19.18
CA ASN A 242 -0.74 8.94 18.36
C ASN A 242 -0.75 9.48 16.93
N GLU A 243 -1.75 10.27 16.54
CA GLU A 243 -1.85 10.79 15.17
C GLU A 243 -0.64 11.65 14.78
N SER A 244 0.09 11.21 13.76
CA SER A 244 1.26 11.92 13.23
C SER A 244 0.87 13.23 12.57
N ALA A 245 1.84 14.13 12.41
CA ALA A 245 1.62 15.39 11.70
C ALA A 245 1.17 15.17 10.25
N LEU A 246 1.68 14.11 9.59
CA LEU A 246 1.35 13.77 8.20
C LEU A 246 -0.06 13.15 8.10
N SER A 247 -0.44 12.28 9.05
CA SER A 247 -1.79 11.70 9.10
C SER A 247 -2.88 12.76 9.33
N LYS A 248 -2.59 13.79 10.12
CA LYS A 248 -3.52 14.90 10.36
C LYS A 248 -3.80 15.74 9.10
N GLN A 249 -2.96 15.65 8.08
CA GLN A 249 -3.15 16.38 6.81
C GLN A 249 -4.17 15.70 5.89
N ILE A 250 -4.44 14.40 6.06
CA ILE A 250 -5.31 13.60 5.17
C ILE A 250 -6.62 14.33 4.82
N PRO A 251 -7.41 14.86 5.78
CA PRO A 251 -8.68 15.51 5.43
C PRO A 251 -8.48 16.80 4.63
N GLY A 252 -7.48 17.61 4.98
CA GLY A 252 -7.16 18.87 4.30
C GLY A 252 -6.64 18.66 2.88
N ASP A 253 -5.78 17.66 2.71
CA ASP A 253 -5.25 17.28 1.41
C ASP A 253 -6.34 16.72 0.50
N ALA A 254 -7.21 15.85 1.04
CA ALA A 254 -8.33 15.29 0.29
C ALA A 254 -9.25 16.39 -0.26
N LYS A 255 -9.57 17.38 0.58
CA LYS A 255 -10.31 18.57 0.17
C LYS A 255 -9.57 19.36 -0.91
N THR A 256 -8.26 19.54 -0.77
CA THR A 256 -7.45 20.30 -1.73
C THR A 256 -7.43 19.63 -3.11
N ILE A 257 -7.17 18.32 -3.16
CA ILE A 257 -7.15 17.52 -4.39
C ILE A 257 -8.51 17.61 -5.09
N VAL A 258 -9.60 17.36 -4.37
CA VAL A 258 -10.95 17.39 -4.94
C VAL A 258 -11.36 18.77 -5.43
N ASN A 259 -11.14 19.82 -4.62
CA ASN A 259 -11.49 21.18 -5.03
C ASN A 259 -10.69 21.62 -6.26
N THR A 260 -9.42 21.23 -6.36
CA THR A 260 -8.59 21.53 -7.53
C THR A 260 -9.18 20.90 -8.78
N MET A 261 -9.58 19.62 -8.73
CA MET A 261 -10.15 18.93 -9.90
C MET A 261 -11.56 19.42 -10.27
N LEU A 262 -12.38 19.78 -9.29
CA LEU A 262 -13.67 20.42 -9.53
C LEU A 262 -13.48 21.78 -10.20
N ALA A 263 -12.52 22.59 -9.73
CA ALA A 263 -12.18 23.89 -10.32
C ALA A 263 -11.54 23.77 -11.71
N ALA A 264 -10.81 22.69 -11.98
CA ALA A 264 -10.28 22.34 -13.29
C ALA A 264 -11.38 22.05 -14.33
N GLY A 265 -12.61 21.80 -13.87
CA GLY A 265 -13.76 21.52 -14.72
C GLY A 265 -13.99 20.03 -14.97
N ALA A 266 -13.46 19.13 -14.12
CA ALA A 266 -13.75 17.70 -14.22
C ALA A 266 -15.27 17.46 -14.21
N ASP A 267 -15.74 16.58 -15.10
CA ASP A 267 -17.15 16.17 -15.20
C ASP A 267 -17.51 15.14 -14.13
N LYS A 268 -16.51 14.39 -13.67
CA LYS A 268 -16.60 13.51 -12.51
C LYS A 268 -15.27 13.48 -11.76
N VAL A 269 -15.33 13.55 -10.44
CA VAL A 269 -14.22 13.36 -9.51
C VAL A 269 -14.58 12.15 -8.64
N VAL A 270 -13.76 11.10 -8.69
CA VAL A 270 -13.98 9.89 -7.89
C VAL A 270 -12.83 9.72 -6.91
N TRP A 271 -13.13 9.78 -5.62
CA TRP A 271 -12.22 9.33 -4.58
C TRP A 271 -12.55 7.87 -4.25
N MET A 272 -11.67 6.95 -4.64
CA MET A 272 -11.82 5.55 -4.27
C MET A 272 -11.32 5.37 -2.83
N LEU A 273 -12.21 4.93 -1.95
CA LEU A 273 -11.91 4.70 -0.54
C LEU A 273 -11.16 3.38 -0.35
N TYR A 274 -10.49 3.20 0.80
CA TYR A 274 -9.71 2.00 1.04
C TYR A 274 -10.58 0.76 1.22
N TYR A 275 -10.12 -0.34 0.62
CA TYR A 275 -10.62 -1.69 0.84
C TYR A 275 -10.10 -2.24 2.17
N SER A 276 -10.73 -3.32 2.65
CA SER A 276 -10.27 -4.00 3.85
C SER A 276 -9.08 -4.91 3.56
N ILE A 277 -8.03 -4.82 4.38
CA ILE A 277 -6.83 -5.65 4.29
C ILE A 277 -6.94 -6.95 5.09
N ILE A 278 -8.00 -7.12 5.86
CA ILE A 278 -8.22 -8.28 6.75
C ILE A 278 -8.12 -9.63 6.02
N PRO A 279 -8.59 -9.79 4.77
CA PRO A 279 -8.46 -11.06 4.04
C PRO A 279 -7.03 -11.33 3.53
N ALA A 280 -6.09 -10.42 3.73
CA ALA A 280 -4.72 -10.59 3.25
C ALA A 280 -4.03 -11.75 3.96
N THR A 281 -3.24 -12.49 3.18
CA THR A 281 -2.39 -13.56 3.68
C THR A 281 -0.91 -13.22 3.50
N VAL A 282 -0.09 -13.76 4.39
CA VAL A 282 1.37 -13.69 4.33
C VAL A 282 1.96 -15.03 3.91
N ASP A 283 2.97 -15.00 3.06
CA ASP A 283 3.83 -16.15 2.79
C ASP A 283 4.72 -16.43 4.01
N LEU A 284 4.40 -17.49 4.77
CA LEU A 284 5.14 -17.83 5.98
C LEU A 284 6.57 -18.28 5.68
N LYS A 285 6.83 -18.90 4.52
CA LYS A 285 8.17 -19.31 4.13
C LYS A 285 9.04 -18.08 3.88
N ALA A 286 8.52 -17.08 3.19
CA ALA A 286 9.21 -15.79 3.02
C ALA A 286 9.42 -15.10 4.37
N ALA A 287 8.40 -15.04 5.23
CA ALA A 287 8.50 -14.46 6.58
C ALA A 287 9.59 -15.10 7.44
N VAL A 288 9.67 -16.43 7.46
CA VAL A 288 10.71 -17.15 8.18
C VAL A 288 12.10 -16.89 7.57
N SER A 289 12.19 -16.85 6.24
CA SER A 289 13.45 -16.53 5.54
C SER A 289 13.97 -15.14 5.90
N ASP A 290 13.08 -14.14 5.94
CA ASP A 290 13.43 -12.76 6.32
C ASP A 290 13.89 -12.67 7.78
N VAL A 291 13.22 -13.38 8.69
CA VAL A 291 13.68 -13.47 10.09
C VAL A 291 15.07 -14.11 10.15
N LEU A 292 15.30 -15.26 9.50
CA LEU A 292 16.62 -15.91 9.50
C LEU A 292 17.72 -15.06 8.85
N GLY A 293 17.37 -14.27 7.82
CA GLY A 293 18.27 -13.35 7.15
C GLY A 293 18.65 -12.13 8.01
N SER A 294 17.70 -11.62 8.78
CA SER A 294 17.85 -10.42 9.62
C SER A 294 18.63 -10.67 10.91
N TYR A 295 18.76 -11.92 11.36
CA TYR A 295 19.40 -12.27 12.62
C TYR A 295 20.59 -13.23 12.41
N PRO A 296 21.83 -12.70 12.21
CA PRO A 296 23.02 -13.49 11.90
C PRO A 296 23.30 -14.61 12.91
N GLY A 297 23.00 -14.36 14.18
CA GLY A 297 23.19 -15.31 15.28
C GLY A 297 22.34 -16.57 15.22
N ILE A 298 21.36 -16.64 14.31
CA ILE A 298 20.54 -17.84 14.09
C ILE A 298 20.52 -18.29 12.62
N LYS A 299 21.30 -17.63 11.74
CA LYS A 299 21.31 -17.92 10.29
C LYS A 299 21.70 -19.36 9.98
N TYR A 300 22.60 -19.94 10.79
CA TYR A 300 23.04 -21.33 10.65
C TYR A 300 21.91 -22.35 10.86
N LEU A 301 20.83 -21.95 11.56
CA LEU A 301 19.67 -22.80 11.82
C LEU A 301 18.83 -23.06 10.56
N LYS A 302 19.01 -22.29 9.48
CA LYS A 302 18.35 -22.50 8.18
C LYS A 302 18.57 -23.93 7.64
N ASN A 303 19.70 -24.55 7.97
CA ASN A 303 20.06 -25.90 7.52
C ASN A 303 19.55 -27.01 8.46
N ILE A 304 19.03 -26.66 9.65
CA ILE A 304 18.69 -27.61 10.72
C ILE A 304 17.20 -27.92 10.74
N VAL A 305 16.35 -27.08 10.12
CA VAL A 305 14.90 -27.28 10.13
C VAL A 305 14.36 -27.54 8.73
N PRO A 306 14.48 -28.78 8.21
CA PRO A 306 13.82 -29.20 6.98
C PRO A 306 12.29 -29.00 6.99
N ALA A 307 11.68 -28.97 8.18
CA ALA A 307 10.23 -28.76 8.32
C ALA A 307 9.75 -27.34 7.92
N ILE A 308 10.64 -26.36 7.79
CA ILE A 308 10.28 -25.00 7.30
C ILE A 308 9.89 -25.01 5.82
N PHE A 309 10.21 -26.08 5.07
CA PHE A 309 9.98 -26.10 3.61
C PHE A 309 8.52 -26.38 3.18
N ASN A 310 7.62 -26.77 4.09
CA ASN A 310 6.20 -27.00 3.82
C ASN A 310 5.26 -26.00 4.50
N LEU A 311 5.72 -24.76 4.72
CA LEU A 311 4.85 -23.71 5.26
C LEU A 311 3.91 -23.18 4.18
N GLY A 312 2.62 -23.17 4.50
CA GLY A 312 1.58 -22.54 3.68
C GLY A 312 1.42 -21.05 4.00
N ASP A 313 0.20 -20.59 3.89
CA ASP A 313 -0.16 -19.19 4.08
C ASP A 313 -0.80 -18.98 5.45
N ALA A 314 -0.58 -17.81 6.06
CA ALA A 314 -1.29 -17.39 7.26
C ALA A 314 -2.01 -16.06 7.02
N SER A 315 -3.04 -15.78 7.83
CA SER A 315 -3.68 -14.46 7.82
C SER A 315 -2.69 -13.40 8.28
N LEU A 316 -2.45 -12.35 7.49
CA LEU A 316 -1.53 -11.27 7.85
C LEU A 316 -1.97 -10.53 9.13
N VAL A 317 -3.27 -10.37 9.30
CA VAL A 317 -3.88 -9.75 10.47
C VAL A 317 -4.20 -10.81 11.53
N PRO A 318 -3.64 -10.72 12.74
CA PRO A 318 -4.03 -11.60 13.85
C PRO A 318 -5.53 -11.48 14.14
N VAL A 319 -6.21 -12.61 14.38
CA VAL A 319 -7.67 -12.66 14.61
C VAL A 319 -8.12 -11.72 15.74
N ALA A 320 -7.32 -11.61 16.80
CA ALA A 320 -7.59 -10.72 17.94
C ALA A 320 -7.64 -9.22 17.57
N LEU A 321 -7.05 -8.83 16.43
CA LEU A 321 -6.96 -7.44 15.98
C LEU A 321 -7.97 -7.08 14.88
N VAL A 322 -8.67 -8.06 14.32
CA VAL A 322 -9.62 -7.88 13.20
C VAL A 322 -10.64 -6.78 13.49
N GLY A 323 -11.27 -6.80 14.68
CA GLY A 323 -12.26 -5.81 15.06
C GLY A 323 -11.69 -4.38 15.11
N ARG A 324 -10.48 -4.21 15.66
CA ARG A 324 -9.82 -2.91 15.75
C ARG A 324 -9.36 -2.39 14.39
N ILE A 325 -8.82 -3.27 13.54
CA ILE A 325 -8.39 -2.91 12.19
C ILE A 325 -9.60 -2.47 11.33
N ARG A 326 -10.75 -3.15 11.41
CA ARG A 326 -11.99 -2.66 10.74
C ARG A 326 -12.36 -1.26 11.18
N GLN A 327 -12.25 -0.97 12.47
CA GLN A 327 -12.55 0.35 13.00
C GLN A 327 -11.58 1.40 12.45
N LEU A 328 -10.28 1.12 12.41
CA LEU A 328 -9.29 2.06 11.86
C LEU A 328 -9.44 2.27 10.35
N GLU A 329 -9.76 1.23 9.59
CA GLU A 329 -10.10 1.35 8.16
C GLU A 329 -11.32 2.26 7.94
N LYS A 330 -12.33 2.13 8.82
CA LYS A 330 -13.50 3.00 8.82
C LYS A 330 -13.13 4.44 9.20
N ASP A 331 -12.35 4.64 10.27
CA ASP A 331 -11.93 5.95 10.76
C ASP A 331 -11.11 6.71 9.70
N LEU A 332 -10.22 6.02 8.97
CA LEU A 332 -9.49 6.59 7.84
C LEU A 332 -10.42 7.04 6.71
N ASN A 333 -11.33 6.17 6.28
CA ASN A 333 -12.28 6.48 5.22
C ASN A 333 -13.25 7.61 5.62
N ASP A 334 -13.63 7.69 6.89
CA ASP A 334 -14.48 8.76 7.41
C ASP A 334 -13.72 10.09 7.51
N ALA A 335 -12.44 10.07 7.92
CA ALA A 335 -11.58 11.25 7.96
C ALA A 335 -11.40 11.87 6.56
N ILE A 336 -11.24 11.03 5.53
CA ILE A 336 -11.22 11.47 4.13
C ILE A 336 -12.54 12.14 3.77
N LYS A 337 -13.68 11.45 4.01
CA LYS A 337 -15.02 11.95 3.65
C LYS A 337 -15.38 13.26 4.34
N ALA A 338 -14.96 13.45 5.59
CA ALA A 338 -15.40 14.55 6.45
C ALA A 338 -15.11 15.95 5.87
N GLN A 339 -14.12 16.08 4.98
CA GLN A 339 -13.74 17.36 4.37
C GLN A 339 -14.03 17.44 2.86
N LEU A 340 -14.63 16.41 2.28
CA LEU A 340 -15.04 16.42 0.89
C LEU A 340 -16.25 17.35 0.69
N PRO A 341 -16.24 18.23 -0.33
CA PRO A 341 -17.35 19.13 -0.59
C PRO A 341 -18.60 18.37 -1.08
N VAL A 342 -19.78 18.82 -0.69
CA VAL A 342 -21.03 18.32 -1.30
C VAL A 342 -21.11 18.85 -2.73
N ASN A 343 -20.93 17.97 -3.71
CA ASN A 343 -20.96 18.32 -5.13
C ASN A 343 -21.46 17.13 -5.96
N ALA A 344 -22.40 17.36 -6.89
CA ALA A 344 -22.98 16.30 -7.74
C ALA A 344 -21.96 15.62 -8.68
N LYS A 345 -20.81 16.25 -8.92
CA LYS A 345 -19.71 15.71 -9.70
C LYS A 345 -18.70 14.93 -8.85
N LEU A 346 -18.82 14.94 -7.52
CA LEU A 346 -17.93 14.21 -6.63
C LEU A 346 -18.59 12.93 -6.14
N VAL A 347 -17.85 11.82 -6.18
CA VAL A 347 -18.24 10.56 -5.57
C VAL A 347 -17.09 10.05 -4.70
N ALA A 348 -17.33 9.91 -3.40
CA ALA A 348 -16.47 9.13 -2.51
C ALA A 348 -16.91 7.66 -2.60
N GLN A 349 -16.32 6.92 -3.53
CA GLN A 349 -16.72 5.56 -3.87
C GLN A 349 -16.18 4.57 -2.83
N PRO A 350 -17.04 3.85 -2.10
CA PRO A 350 -16.59 2.75 -1.26
C PRO A 350 -15.91 1.68 -2.11
N ALA A 351 -14.79 1.15 -1.63
CA ALA A 351 -14.21 -0.03 -2.24
C ALA A 351 -15.18 -1.22 -2.15
N PRO A 352 -15.23 -2.08 -3.18
CA PRO A 352 -15.99 -3.33 -3.13
C PRO A 352 -15.39 -4.27 -2.07
N ALA A 353 -16.19 -5.24 -1.62
CA ALA A 353 -15.69 -6.32 -0.79
C ALA A 353 -14.65 -7.14 -1.57
N LEU A 354 -13.41 -7.13 -1.09
CA LEU A 354 -12.33 -7.98 -1.57
C LEU A 354 -12.20 -9.17 -0.63
N GLY A 355 -12.07 -10.38 -1.18
CA GLY A 355 -11.73 -11.59 -0.44
C GLY A 355 -10.24 -11.93 -0.59
N ALA A 356 -9.80 -13.01 0.07
CA ALA A 356 -8.39 -13.45 0.01
C ALA A 356 -7.92 -13.68 -1.44
N GLY A 357 -8.78 -14.21 -2.30
CA GLY A 357 -8.49 -14.43 -3.72
C GLY A 357 -8.46 -13.17 -4.59
N ASP A 358 -8.76 -11.99 -4.04
CA ASP A 358 -8.71 -10.69 -4.72
C ASP A 358 -7.50 -9.84 -4.29
N ILE A 359 -6.73 -10.30 -3.29
CA ILE A 359 -5.56 -9.62 -2.75
C ILE A 359 -4.31 -10.39 -3.19
N GLN A 360 -3.22 -9.68 -3.46
CA GLN A 360 -1.91 -10.27 -3.72
C GLN A 360 -1.40 -10.93 -2.44
N LYS A 361 -0.78 -12.10 -2.59
CA LYS A 361 -0.11 -12.75 -1.47
C LYS A 361 0.99 -11.83 -0.95
N THR A 362 0.93 -11.47 0.33
CA THR A 362 1.84 -10.48 0.90
C THR A 362 3.15 -11.15 1.30
N VAL A 363 4.26 -10.57 0.87
CA VAL A 363 5.58 -10.83 1.45
C VAL A 363 5.81 -9.91 2.65
N PRO A 364 6.69 -10.27 3.59
CA PRO A 364 6.81 -9.56 4.88
C PRO A 364 7.06 -8.07 4.73
N MET A 365 7.70 -7.63 3.65
CA MET A 365 8.04 -6.24 3.42
C MET A 365 7.03 -5.46 2.53
N GLY A 366 5.86 -6.04 2.24
CA GLY A 366 4.83 -5.44 1.40
C GLY A 366 3.57 -5.00 2.16
N CYS A 367 2.86 -4.02 1.60
CA CYS A 367 1.45 -3.78 1.91
C CYS A 367 0.59 -4.73 1.04
N PRO A 368 -0.50 -5.31 1.55
CA PRO A 368 -1.39 -6.16 0.75
C PRO A 368 -2.12 -5.32 -0.30
N HIS A 369 -1.78 -5.52 -1.58
CA HIS A 369 -2.44 -4.83 -2.70
C HIS A 369 -3.46 -5.72 -3.40
N PRO A 370 -4.46 -5.18 -4.11
CA PRO A 370 -5.37 -6.00 -4.91
C PRO A 370 -4.60 -6.71 -6.04
N ASN A 371 -4.95 -7.95 -6.33
CA ASN A 371 -4.45 -8.65 -7.51
C ASN A 371 -5.31 -8.28 -8.74
N GLY A 372 -5.12 -8.97 -9.87
CA GLY A 372 -5.87 -8.68 -11.08
C GLY A 372 -7.40 -8.71 -10.89
N LYS A 373 -7.92 -9.73 -10.18
CA LYS A 373 -9.36 -9.84 -9.87
C LYS A 373 -9.83 -8.73 -8.94
N GLY A 374 -9.01 -8.36 -7.94
CA GLY A 374 -9.30 -7.23 -7.07
C GLY A 374 -9.36 -5.90 -7.83
N HIS A 375 -8.43 -5.66 -8.75
CA HIS A 375 -8.46 -4.49 -9.61
C HIS A 375 -9.64 -4.50 -10.60
N ASP A 376 -10.09 -5.67 -11.08
CA ASP A 376 -11.32 -5.78 -11.88
C ASP A 376 -12.55 -5.33 -11.08
N LYS A 377 -12.67 -5.76 -9.82
CA LYS A 377 -13.74 -5.31 -8.93
C LYS A 377 -13.70 -3.81 -8.67
N LEU A 378 -12.51 -3.26 -8.41
CA LEU A 378 -12.32 -1.82 -8.23
C LEU A 378 -12.64 -1.04 -9.51
N ALA A 379 -12.31 -1.58 -10.69
CA ALA A 379 -12.65 -0.97 -11.98
C ALA A 379 -14.16 -0.95 -12.23
N ALA A 380 -14.87 -2.02 -11.85
CA ALA A 380 -16.33 -2.07 -11.89
C ALA A 380 -16.95 -1.04 -10.93
N ALA A 381 -16.40 -0.87 -9.72
CA ALA A 381 -16.83 0.17 -8.79
C ALA A 381 -16.57 1.59 -9.34
N LEU A 382 -15.43 1.83 -9.99
CA LEU A 382 -15.13 3.08 -10.67
C LEU A 382 -16.13 3.35 -11.82
N LYS A 383 -16.44 2.34 -12.62
CA LYS A 383 -17.47 2.44 -13.68
C LYS A 383 -18.81 2.90 -13.11
N ALA A 384 -19.26 2.28 -12.02
CA ALA A 384 -20.50 2.63 -11.36
C ALA A 384 -20.48 4.08 -10.81
N ALA A 385 -19.35 4.52 -10.23
CA ALA A 385 -19.18 5.88 -9.72
C ALA A 385 -19.23 6.96 -10.81
N ILE A 386 -18.71 6.64 -12.01
CA ILE A 386 -18.74 7.56 -13.15
C ILE A 386 -20.15 7.64 -13.76
N GLY A 387 -20.88 6.53 -13.81
CA GLY A 387 -22.30 6.50 -14.19
C GLY A 387 -22.52 6.55 -15.70
N GLU A 388 -21.77 5.75 -16.47
CA GLU A 388 -21.92 5.60 -17.93
C GLU A 388 -22.47 4.25 -18.38
#